data_AF-A0A2S5W145-F1
#
_entry.id   AF-A0A2S5W145-F1
#
_cell.length_a   1.000
_cell.length_b   1.000
_cell.length_c   1.000
_cell.angle_alpha   90.00
_cell.angle_beta   90.00
_cell.angle_gamma   90.00
#
_symmetry.space_group_name_H-M   'P 1'
#
loop_
_entity.id
_entity.type
_entity.pdbx_description
1 polymer ?
#
loop_
_entity_poly.entity_id
_entity_poly.type
_entity_poly.pdbx_seq_one_letter_code
_entity_poly.pdbx_strand_id
1 'polypeptide(L)'
;MTTDLGSDVATESGASREGVSGEAVSGGAATGDVATGVAATDAVATGSAPSASSAEAAGSVGEGAETSQAVQDAGAAAAPSENALEEEGDIAADYIEELLDICDLDGDIDIDARAGRAYVSVNSSEDSNLRLLSQPDTVQALQELTRLAVQTKTGGFSRLILDVGGSRQIREAELAQLVTDAVDRIEVGGEFSVALAPMSSYERKVVHDIVAARGFSSNSEGEGRDRHTVIKQS
;
A
#
# COMPACT_ATOMS: atom_id res chain seq x y z
N MET A 1 15.53 -19.63 64.12
CA MET A 1 15.07 -19.16 62.79
C MET A 1 15.32 -17.66 62.77
N THR A 2 16.54 -17.13 62.60
CA THR A 2 17.66 -17.49 61.68
C THR A 2 17.17 -17.62 60.23
N THR A 3 17.73 -17.03 59.16
CA THR A 3 18.83 -16.04 58.93
C THR A 3 18.82 -15.67 57.42
N ASP A 4 19.32 -14.55 56.88
CA ASP A 4 19.85 -13.26 57.40
C ASP A 4 19.83 -12.19 56.25
N LEU A 5 20.40 -10.99 56.43
CA LEU A 5 20.62 -9.98 55.37
C LEU A 5 22.06 -10.03 54.81
N GLY A 6 22.21 -10.20 53.50
CA GLY A 6 23.51 -10.22 52.82
C GLY A 6 23.44 -9.68 51.39
N SER A 7 23.79 -8.41 51.21
CA SER A 7 24.12 -7.80 49.92
C SER A 7 25.56 -8.13 49.56
N ASP A 8 25.86 -8.42 48.29
CA ASP A 8 27.11 -7.95 47.70
C ASP A 8 27.07 -7.85 46.17
N VAL A 9 27.98 -7.06 45.62
CA VAL A 9 28.05 -6.68 44.20
C VAL A 9 29.36 -7.19 43.58
N ALA A 10 29.30 -7.72 42.35
CA ALA A 10 30.51 -8.00 41.57
C ALA A 10 30.24 -7.85 40.06
N THR A 11 30.86 -6.82 39.48
CA THR A 11 31.01 -6.59 38.04
C THR A 11 32.27 -7.28 37.56
N GLU A 12 32.25 -7.92 36.38
CA GLU A 12 33.38 -7.99 35.41
C GLU A 12 32.78 -8.52 34.08
N SER A 13 32.83 -7.78 32.96
CA SER A 13 33.97 -7.34 32.15
C SER A 13 34.62 -8.47 31.35
N GLY A 14 34.50 -8.41 30.02
CA GLY A 14 34.94 -9.46 29.10
C GLY A 14 34.89 -9.03 27.64
N ALA A 15 35.44 -7.86 27.33
CA ALA A 15 35.53 -7.37 25.96
C ALA A 15 36.82 -7.85 25.28
N SER A 16 36.69 -8.51 24.12
CA SER A 16 37.81 -8.78 23.20
C SER A 16 37.57 -8.07 21.88
N ARG A 17 38.42 -7.10 21.59
CA ARG A 17 38.58 -6.47 20.26
C ARG A 17 39.78 -7.14 19.58
N GLU A 18 39.65 -7.42 18.28
CA GLU A 18 40.68 -7.27 17.23
C GLU A 18 40.13 -7.92 15.93
N GLY A 19 40.40 -7.41 14.72
CA GLY A 19 41.24 -6.27 14.35
C GLY A 19 40.75 -5.53 13.11
N VAL A 20 41.35 -4.36 12.86
CA VAL A 20 41.10 -3.50 11.69
C VAL A 20 42.33 -3.51 10.79
N SER A 21 42.10 -3.75 9.50
CA SER A 21 42.99 -3.41 8.39
C SER A 21 42.10 -3.30 7.13
N GLY A 22 41.98 -2.18 6.42
CA GLY A 22 42.75 -0.94 6.47
C GLY A 22 43.81 -0.91 5.38
N GLU A 23 43.42 -0.61 4.14
CA GLU A 23 44.35 -0.12 3.12
C GLU A 23 43.70 0.93 2.20
N ALA A 24 44.54 1.90 1.86
CA ALA A 24 44.29 3.23 1.37
C ALA A 24 44.05 3.36 -0.15
N VAL A 25 43.26 4.39 -0.48
CA VAL A 25 43.29 5.31 -1.64
C VAL A 25 44.28 5.05 -2.80
N SER A 26 43.83 5.24 -4.05
CA SER A 26 44.27 6.38 -4.91
C SER A 26 43.85 6.27 -6.39
N GLY A 27 43.75 7.44 -7.06
CA GLY A 27 43.74 7.58 -8.52
C GLY A 27 42.35 7.46 -9.20
N GLY A 28 41.98 8.32 -10.15
CA GLY A 28 42.69 9.48 -10.70
C GLY A 28 41.79 10.30 -11.62
N ALA A 29 42.17 11.56 -11.89
CA ALA A 29 41.41 12.46 -12.74
C ALA A 29 41.54 12.13 -14.23
N ALA A 30 40.47 12.36 -15.00
CA ALA A 30 40.53 12.44 -16.46
C ALA A 30 39.60 13.57 -16.95
N THR A 31 40.18 14.75 -17.19
CA THR A 31 39.59 15.83 -17.96
C THR A 31 39.49 15.42 -19.44
N GLY A 32 38.31 15.59 -20.06
CA GLY A 32 38.10 15.38 -21.50
C GLY A 32 37.43 16.60 -22.12
N ASP A 33 38.02 17.14 -23.17
CA ASP A 33 37.73 18.46 -23.75
C ASP A 33 37.17 18.36 -25.20
N VAL A 34 36.51 19.44 -25.64
CA VAL A 34 35.93 19.80 -26.97
C VAL A 34 35.90 18.83 -28.19
N ALA A 35 34.73 18.80 -28.85
CA ALA A 35 34.53 19.13 -30.29
C ALA A 35 33.00 19.27 -30.55
N THR A 36 32.36 20.35 -31.07
CA THR A 36 32.60 21.34 -32.16
C THR A 36 31.85 21.02 -33.46
N GLY A 37 30.89 21.89 -33.83
CA GLY A 37 30.32 22.05 -35.19
C GLY A 37 29.00 21.30 -35.49
N VAL A 38 28.09 21.77 -36.36
CA VAL A 38 28.04 22.96 -37.27
C VAL A 38 26.58 23.47 -37.39
N ALA A 39 26.39 24.71 -37.88
CA ALA A 39 25.18 25.53 -37.89
C ALA A 39 24.15 25.27 -39.04
N ALA A 40 23.16 26.19 -39.14
CA ALA A 40 22.10 26.39 -40.16
C ALA A 40 20.72 25.76 -39.84
N THR A 41 19.56 26.41 -40.05
CA THR A 41 19.25 27.76 -40.60
C THR A 41 17.88 28.28 -40.15
N ASP A 42 17.67 29.58 -40.35
CA ASP A 42 16.45 30.38 -40.15
C ASP A 42 15.18 29.86 -40.87
N ALA A 43 13.99 30.07 -40.27
CA ALA A 43 12.68 30.02 -40.94
C ALA A 43 11.55 30.64 -40.08
N VAL A 44 11.30 31.94 -40.26
CA VAL A 44 10.10 32.65 -39.76
C VAL A 44 8.81 32.18 -40.48
N ALA A 45 7.73 31.97 -39.73
CA ALA A 45 6.36 32.08 -40.24
C ALA A 45 5.36 32.49 -39.13
N THR A 46 4.84 33.71 -39.21
CA THR A 46 3.81 34.27 -38.33
C THR A 46 2.39 33.97 -38.83
N GLY A 47 1.45 33.64 -37.94
CA GLY A 47 0.02 33.49 -38.26
C GLY A 47 -0.88 34.19 -37.25
N SER A 48 -1.38 35.38 -37.60
CA SER A 48 -2.24 36.22 -36.74
C SER A 48 -3.69 35.75 -36.69
N ALA A 49 -4.36 35.96 -35.55
CA ALA A 49 -5.81 36.17 -35.46
C ALA A 49 -6.11 37.26 -34.40
N PRO A 50 -7.11 38.15 -34.60
CA PRO A 50 -7.19 39.42 -33.87
C PRO A 50 -8.15 39.45 -32.67
N SER A 51 -8.05 40.53 -31.90
CA SER A 51 -8.87 40.89 -30.73
C SER A 51 -9.91 41.98 -31.07
N ALA A 52 -11.01 42.02 -30.29
CA ALA A 52 -12.00 43.11 -30.03
C ALA A 52 -13.47 42.67 -30.23
N SER A 53 -14.50 43.24 -29.57
CA SER A 53 -14.62 43.94 -28.27
C SER A 53 -16.11 44.16 -27.96
N SER A 54 -16.51 43.91 -26.71
CA SER A 54 -17.64 44.45 -25.92
C SER A 54 -18.83 45.20 -26.56
N ALA A 55 -20.07 44.76 -26.24
CA ALA A 55 -21.24 45.62 -25.91
C ALA A 55 -22.38 44.80 -25.27
N GLU A 56 -23.32 45.46 -24.57
CA GLU A 56 -24.23 44.84 -23.58
C GLU A 56 -25.71 44.70 -23.99
N ALA A 57 -26.42 43.87 -23.20
CA ALA A 57 -27.77 44.07 -22.64
C ALA A 57 -29.05 43.52 -23.34
N ALA A 58 -29.94 43.06 -22.43
CA ALA A 58 -31.41 42.96 -22.50
C ALA A 58 -32.09 41.72 -23.16
N GLY A 59 -32.48 40.77 -22.29
CA GLY A 59 -33.90 40.38 -22.12
C GLY A 59 -34.47 39.21 -22.94
N SER A 60 -34.80 38.10 -22.26
CA SER A 60 -36.18 37.56 -22.19
C SER A 60 -36.25 36.43 -21.16
N VAL A 61 -37.36 36.38 -20.42
CA VAL A 61 -37.70 35.28 -19.51
C VAL A 61 -38.23 34.10 -20.34
N GLY A 62 -38.02 32.87 -19.88
CA GLY A 62 -38.55 31.66 -20.50
C GLY A 62 -38.52 30.48 -19.54
N GLU A 63 -39.64 30.21 -18.85
CA GLU A 63 -39.84 29.00 -18.05
C GLU A 63 -39.60 27.72 -18.87
N GLY A 64 -38.86 26.78 -18.30
CA GLY A 64 -38.42 25.57 -18.99
C GLY A 64 -38.10 24.41 -18.04
N ALA A 65 -39.16 23.82 -17.48
CA ALA A 65 -39.22 22.47 -16.89
C ALA A 65 -38.10 22.04 -15.91
N GLU A 66 -38.40 22.15 -14.62
CA GLU A 66 -37.78 21.29 -13.60
C GLU A 66 -37.98 19.80 -13.97
N THR A 67 -36.92 19.13 -14.39
CA THR A 67 -36.87 17.66 -14.44
C THR A 67 -35.88 17.18 -13.40
N SER A 68 -36.33 17.15 -12.14
CA SER A 68 -35.64 16.44 -11.07
C SER A 68 -35.72 14.94 -11.35
N GLN A 69 -34.81 14.44 -12.19
CA GLN A 69 -34.50 13.01 -12.24
C GLN A 69 -33.78 12.63 -10.95
N ALA A 70 -34.59 12.25 -9.95
CA ALA A 70 -34.10 11.51 -8.81
C ALA A 70 -33.45 10.21 -9.32
N VAL A 71 -32.12 10.16 -9.28
CA VAL A 71 -31.37 8.92 -9.43
C VAL A 71 -31.65 8.03 -8.22
N GLN A 72 -32.75 7.28 -8.31
CA GLN A 72 -32.99 6.10 -7.49
C GLN A 72 -32.01 5.02 -7.96
N ASP A 73 -30.76 5.10 -7.50
CA ASP A 73 -29.83 3.99 -7.71
C ASP A 73 -30.20 2.84 -6.77
N ALA A 74 -30.71 1.76 -7.37
CA ALA A 74 -31.21 0.59 -6.69
C ALA A 74 -30.04 -0.32 -6.30
N GLY A 75 -29.44 -0.05 -5.14
CA GLY A 75 -28.18 -0.69 -4.73
C GLY A 75 -28.10 -1.12 -3.26
N ALA A 76 -29.23 -1.20 -2.53
CA ALA A 76 -29.27 -1.82 -1.21
C ALA A 76 -29.16 -3.35 -1.35
N ALA A 77 -27.98 -3.83 -1.74
CA ALA A 77 -27.65 -5.24 -1.74
C ALA A 77 -27.87 -5.78 -0.32
N ALA A 78 -28.78 -6.74 -0.18
CA ALA A 78 -28.90 -7.51 1.04
C ALA A 78 -27.51 -8.07 1.39
N ALA A 79 -27.17 -8.11 2.68
CA ALA A 79 -25.93 -8.73 3.11
C ALA A 79 -25.90 -10.19 2.57
N PRO A 80 -24.76 -10.66 2.04
CA PRO A 80 -24.66 -12.02 1.53
C PRO A 80 -25.06 -13.01 2.62
N SER A 81 -25.89 -13.99 2.27
CA SER A 81 -26.27 -15.09 3.16
C SER A 81 -25.03 -15.92 3.53
N GLU A 82 -25.03 -16.53 4.72
CA GLU A 82 -23.92 -17.36 5.21
C GLU A 82 -23.53 -18.44 4.18
N ASN A 83 -24.50 -19.18 3.64
CA ASN A 83 -24.29 -20.16 2.55
C ASN A 83 -23.59 -19.60 1.30
N ALA A 84 -23.78 -18.31 0.98
CA ALA A 84 -23.13 -17.69 -0.17
C ALA A 84 -21.68 -17.28 0.14
N LEU A 85 -21.37 -16.99 1.41
CA LEU A 85 -20.00 -16.77 1.87
C LEU A 85 -19.23 -18.10 1.99
N GLU A 86 -19.91 -19.19 2.34
CA GLU A 86 -19.39 -20.56 2.29
C GLU A 86 -19.07 -20.93 0.83
N GLU A 87 -20.01 -20.78 -0.10
CA GLU A 87 -19.79 -21.04 -1.54
C GLU A 87 -18.69 -20.13 -2.15
N GLU A 88 -18.63 -18.84 -1.79
CA GLU A 88 -17.51 -17.96 -2.17
C GLU A 88 -16.16 -18.44 -1.61
N GLY A 89 -16.16 -18.99 -0.39
CA GLY A 89 -14.98 -19.52 0.29
C GLY A 89 -14.47 -20.82 -0.35
N ASP A 90 -15.37 -21.77 -0.61
CA ASP A 90 -15.05 -23.05 -1.26
C ASP A 90 -14.43 -22.82 -2.66
N ILE A 91 -15.07 -21.99 -3.49
CA ILE A 91 -14.58 -21.68 -4.85
C ILE A 91 -13.23 -20.94 -4.80
N ALA A 92 -12.99 -20.13 -3.77
CA ALA A 92 -11.72 -19.45 -3.56
C ALA A 92 -10.62 -20.42 -3.08
N ALA A 93 -10.97 -21.37 -2.22
CA ALA A 93 -10.06 -22.43 -1.78
C ALA A 93 -9.67 -23.35 -2.94
N ASP A 94 -10.64 -23.85 -3.73
CA ASP A 94 -10.40 -24.64 -4.95
C ASP A 94 -9.37 -23.98 -5.88
N TYR A 95 -9.53 -22.67 -6.12
CA TYR A 95 -8.64 -21.91 -7.01
C TYR A 95 -7.22 -21.75 -6.46
N ILE A 96 -7.08 -21.63 -5.14
CA ILE A 96 -5.79 -21.51 -4.46
C ILE A 96 -5.12 -22.90 -4.32
N GLU A 97 -5.87 -23.95 -4.04
CA GLU A 97 -5.39 -25.35 -4.00
C GLU A 97 -4.82 -25.75 -5.37
N GLU A 98 -5.57 -25.54 -6.46
CA GLU A 98 -5.09 -25.80 -7.83
C GLU A 98 -3.81 -25.02 -8.16
N LEU A 99 -3.67 -23.78 -7.67
CA LEU A 99 -2.45 -22.99 -7.84
C LEU A 99 -1.26 -23.55 -7.04
N LEU A 100 -1.47 -23.95 -5.78
CA LEU A 100 -0.42 -24.53 -4.93
C LEU A 100 0.08 -25.85 -5.52
N ASP A 101 -0.83 -26.72 -5.98
CA ASP A 101 -0.52 -27.98 -6.68
C ASP A 101 0.31 -27.75 -7.95
N ILE A 102 -0.08 -26.78 -8.80
CA ILE A 102 0.66 -26.45 -10.03
C ILE A 102 2.07 -25.92 -9.73
N CYS A 103 2.24 -25.24 -8.59
CA CYS A 103 3.51 -24.66 -8.18
C CYS A 103 4.37 -25.56 -7.25
N ASP A 104 3.89 -26.76 -6.89
CA ASP A 104 4.54 -27.69 -5.95
C ASP A 104 4.80 -27.02 -4.58
N LEU A 105 3.78 -26.34 -4.04
CA LEU A 105 3.86 -25.54 -2.80
C LEU A 105 3.06 -26.14 -1.64
N ASP A 106 3.69 -26.30 -0.47
CA ASP A 106 3.04 -26.83 0.73
C ASP A 106 2.19 -25.76 1.43
N GLY A 107 0.86 -25.94 1.51
CA GLY A 107 -0.02 -25.04 2.27
C GLY A 107 -1.31 -25.70 2.77
N ASP A 108 -1.63 -25.49 4.04
CA ASP A 108 -2.92 -25.82 4.65
C ASP A 108 -3.89 -24.65 4.43
N ILE A 109 -5.07 -24.91 3.86
CA ILE A 109 -6.09 -23.88 3.58
C ILE A 109 -7.20 -23.90 4.65
N ASP A 110 -7.40 -22.77 5.31
CA ASP A 110 -8.50 -22.51 6.25
C ASP A 110 -9.53 -21.55 5.63
N ILE A 111 -10.82 -21.90 5.74
CA ILE A 111 -11.96 -21.08 5.29
C ILE A 111 -12.76 -20.59 6.52
N ASP A 112 -13.13 -19.30 6.55
CA ASP A 112 -13.95 -18.68 7.60
C ASP A 112 -14.94 -17.67 6.99
N ALA A 113 -16.15 -17.58 7.55
CA ALA A 113 -17.20 -16.69 7.08
C ALA A 113 -17.62 -15.73 8.21
N ARG A 114 -17.18 -14.46 8.13
CA ARG A 114 -17.43 -13.48 9.20
C ARG A 114 -17.61 -12.06 8.67
N ALA A 115 -18.39 -11.25 9.39
CA ALA A 115 -18.65 -9.84 9.07
C ALA A 115 -19.10 -9.58 7.61
N GLY A 116 -19.83 -10.52 7.01
CA GLY A 116 -20.32 -10.41 5.63
C GLY A 116 -19.25 -10.63 4.55
N ARG A 117 -18.19 -11.40 4.85
CA ARG A 117 -17.09 -11.72 3.94
C ARG A 117 -16.60 -13.16 4.15
N ALA A 118 -16.21 -13.81 3.06
CA ALA A 118 -15.37 -15.00 3.10
C ALA A 118 -13.92 -14.62 3.42
N TYR A 119 -13.24 -15.44 4.21
CA TYR A 119 -11.82 -15.35 4.50
C TYR A 119 -11.20 -16.69 4.11
N VAL A 120 -10.11 -16.63 3.34
CA VAL A 120 -9.28 -17.79 3.01
C VAL A 120 -7.88 -17.48 3.54
N SER A 121 -7.34 -18.38 4.36
CA SER A 121 -6.00 -18.27 4.92
C SER A 121 -5.19 -19.48 4.49
N VAL A 122 -4.00 -19.25 3.94
CA VAL A 122 -3.05 -20.33 3.62
C VAL A 122 -1.90 -20.30 4.62
N ASN A 123 -1.83 -21.33 5.44
CA ASN A 123 -0.82 -21.52 6.47
C ASN A 123 0.17 -22.61 6.05
N SER A 124 1.37 -22.65 6.64
CA SER A 124 2.28 -23.78 6.46
C SER A 124 3.32 -23.84 7.57
N SER A 125 4.07 -24.94 7.62
CA SER A 125 5.18 -25.11 8.56
C SER A 125 6.35 -24.16 8.27
N GLU A 126 7.21 -23.90 9.26
CA GLU A 126 8.25 -22.87 9.16
C GLU A 126 9.25 -23.11 8.01
N ASP A 127 9.49 -24.37 7.63
CA ASP A 127 10.42 -24.79 6.56
C ASP A 127 9.78 -24.81 5.15
N SER A 128 8.51 -24.41 5.01
CA SER A 128 7.77 -24.45 3.74
C SER A 128 8.25 -23.44 2.69
N ASN A 129 8.11 -23.84 1.43
CA ASN A 129 8.30 -23.01 0.24
C ASN A 129 7.17 -21.97 0.02
N LEU A 130 6.08 -22.00 0.79
CA LEU A 130 4.96 -21.05 0.73
C LEU A 130 5.39 -19.57 0.84
N ARG A 131 6.55 -19.30 1.47
CA ARG A 131 7.20 -17.98 1.54
C ARG A 131 7.35 -17.29 0.17
N LEU A 132 7.41 -18.06 -0.93
CA LEU A 132 7.44 -17.55 -2.30
C LEU A 132 6.16 -16.79 -2.70
N LEU A 133 5.01 -17.13 -2.10
CA LEU A 133 3.73 -16.45 -2.32
C LEU A 133 3.35 -15.47 -1.20
N SER A 134 3.94 -15.59 0.00
CA SER A 134 3.60 -14.77 1.19
C SER A 134 4.01 -13.29 1.12
N GLN A 135 4.62 -12.83 0.02
CA GLN A 135 4.97 -11.41 -0.16
C GLN A 135 3.69 -10.56 -0.28
N PRO A 136 3.56 -9.42 0.44
CA PRO A 136 2.31 -8.66 0.50
C PRO A 136 1.71 -8.27 -0.86
N ASP A 137 2.54 -7.78 -1.78
CA ASP A 137 2.10 -7.38 -3.13
C ASP A 137 1.64 -8.60 -3.96
N THR A 138 2.30 -9.76 -3.78
CA THR A 138 1.93 -11.03 -4.41
C THR A 138 0.59 -11.54 -3.89
N VAL A 139 0.38 -11.56 -2.56
CA VAL A 139 -0.90 -11.95 -1.96
C VAL A 139 -2.03 -11.01 -2.37
N GLN A 140 -1.76 -9.71 -2.44
CA GLN A 140 -2.74 -8.73 -2.92
C GLN A 140 -3.10 -8.95 -4.40
N ALA A 141 -2.15 -9.34 -5.26
CA ALA A 141 -2.45 -9.74 -6.63
C ALA A 141 -3.26 -11.05 -6.70
N LEU A 142 -2.87 -12.08 -5.94
CA LEU A 142 -3.59 -13.36 -5.85
C LEU A 142 -5.02 -13.18 -5.35
N GLN A 143 -5.25 -12.29 -4.39
CA GLN A 143 -6.59 -11.97 -3.89
C GLN A 143 -7.51 -11.44 -4.99
N GLU A 144 -7.03 -10.54 -5.85
CA GLU A 144 -7.86 -10.00 -6.94
C GLU A 144 -8.08 -11.04 -8.07
N LEU A 145 -7.10 -11.91 -8.35
CA LEU A 145 -7.29 -13.05 -9.25
C LEU A 145 -8.33 -14.05 -8.72
N THR A 146 -8.26 -14.35 -7.42
CA THR A 146 -9.21 -15.25 -6.74
C THR A 146 -10.62 -14.66 -6.74
N ARG A 147 -10.78 -13.36 -6.46
CA ARG A 147 -12.09 -12.67 -6.59
C ARG A 147 -12.64 -12.74 -8.00
N LEU A 148 -11.80 -12.63 -9.03
CA LEU A 148 -12.22 -12.78 -10.43
C LEU A 148 -12.62 -14.22 -10.76
N ALA A 149 -11.92 -15.21 -10.22
CA ALA A 149 -12.29 -16.63 -10.34
C ALA A 149 -13.66 -16.91 -9.70
N VAL A 150 -13.86 -16.47 -8.45
CA VAL A 150 -15.15 -16.57 -7.74
C VAL A 150 -16.26 -15.84 -8.51
N GLN A 151 -16.02 -14.61 -8.96
CA GLN A 151 -16.99 -13.85 -9.77
C GLN A 151 -17.34 -14.55 -11.09
N THR A 152 -16.39 -15.22 -11.73
CA THR A 152 -16.63 -15.97 -12.97
C THR A 152 -17.52 -17.19 -12.75
N LYS A 153 -17.52 -17.76 -11.53
CA LYS A 153 -18.31 -18.94 -11.15
C LYS A 153 -19.69 -18.56 -10.61
N THR A 154 -19.76 -17.58 -9.71
CA THR A 154 -21.00 -17.17 -9.02
C THR A 154 -21.77 -16.06 -9.75
N GLY A 155 -21.12 -15.31 -10.64
CA GLY A 155 -21.64 -14.08 -11.25
C GLY A 155 -21.67 -12.86 -10.31
N GLY A 156 -21.36 -13.03 -9.03
CA GLY A 156 -21.37 -11.98 -8.01
C GLY A 156 -20.00 -11.32 -7.80
N PHE A 157 -19.99 -10.06 -7.37
CA PHE A 157 -18.75 -9.43 -6.89
C PHE A 157 -18.39 -9.96 -5.50
N SER A 158 -17.41 -10.87 -5.43
CA SER A 158 -16.91 -11.37 -4.16
C SER A 158 -16.22 -10.28 -3.34
N ARG A 159 -16.39 -10.34 -2.02
CA ARG A 159 -15.66 -9.51 -1.05
C ARG A 159 -14.63 -10.32 -0.25
N LEU A 160 -14.20 -11.47 -0.78
CA LEU A 160 -13.27 -12.36 -0.07
C LEU A 160 -11.98 -11.65 0.35
N ILE A 161 -11.40 -12.12 1.45
CA ILE A 161 -10.11 -11.68 1.97
C ILE A 161 -9.17 -12.88 1.95
N LEU A 162 -8.03 -12.72 1.30
CA LEU A 162 -6.96 -13.72 1.29
C LEU A 162 -5.85 -13.30 2.27
N ASP A 163 -5.23 -14.27 2.93
CA ASP A 163 -3.93 -14.14 3.58
C ASP A 163 -3.09 -15.41 3.31
N VAL A 164 -1.79 -15.26 3.14
CA VAL A 164 -0.86 -16.37 2.84
C VAL A 164 0.39 -16.19 3.69
N GLY A 165 0.71 -17.16 4.56
CA GLY A 165 1.92 -17.17 5.38
C GLY A 165 2.10 -15.93 6.27
N GLY A 166 1.01 -15.30 6.72
CA GLY A 166 1.07 -14.09 7.56
C GLY A 166 1.49 -12.82 6.81
N SER A 167 1.21 -12.74 5.50
CA SER A 167 1.54 -11.59 4.64
C SER A 167 1.02 -10.26 5.20
N ARG A 168 -0.12 -10.27 5.90
CA ARG A 168 -0.72 -9.08 6.51
C ARG A 168 0.13 -8.53 7.64
N GLN A 169 0.62 -9.39 8.52
CA GLN A 169 1.47 -9.02 9.64
C GLN A 169 2.84 -8.53 9.15
N ILE A 170 3.39 -9.15 8.09
CA ILE A 170 4.60 -8.67 7.41
C ILE A 170 4.37 -7.25 6.88
N ARG A 171 3.26 -7.02 6.16
CA ARG A 171 2.95 -5.69 5.61
C ARG A 171 2.71 -4.63 6.68
N GLU A 172 2.04 -4.99 7.77
CA GLU A 172 1.82 -4.07 8.90
C GLU A 172 3.14 -3.68 9.57
N ALA A 173 4.11 -4.59 9.67
CA ALA A 173 5.46 -4.28 10.13
C ALA A 173 6.23 -3.36 9.16
N GLU A 174 6.15 -3.59 7.85
CA GLU A 174 6.73 -2.69 6.82
C GLU A 174 6.14 -1.27 6.92
N LEU A 175 4.81 -1.15 7.03
CA LEU A 175 4.14 0.14 7.19
C LEU A 175 4.52 0.82 8.50
N ALA A 176 4.70 0.08 9.59
CA ALA A 176 5.18 0.62 10.86
C ALA A 176 6.62 1.14 10.77
N GLN A 177 7.49 0.50 9.99
CA GLN A 177 8.84 1.02 9.72
C GLN A 177 8.77 2.31 8.88
N LEU A 178 7.99 2.32 7.79
CA LEU A 178 7.80 3.52 6.95
C LEU A 178 7.26 4.72 7.73
N VAL A 179 6.36 4.49 8.70
CA VAL A 179 5.89 5.54 9.62
C VAL A 179 7.00 6.00 10.57
N THR A 180 7.88 5.11 11.01
CA THR A 180 9.04 5.47 11.85
C THR A 180 10.00 6.37 11.10
N ASP A 181 10.43 5.97 9.91
CA ASP A 181 11.35 6.74 9.07
C ASP A 181 10.76 8.10 8.61
N ALA A 182 9.43 8.23 8.61
CA ALA A 182 8.73 9.48 8.34
C ALA A 182 8.62 10.38 9.58
N VAL A 183 8.34 9.82 10.75
CA VAL A 183 8.32 10.56 12.03
C VAL A 183 9.71 11.08 12.37
N ASP A 184 10.76 10.27 12.22
CA ASP A 184 12.15 10.68 12.50
C ASP A 184 12.58 11.86 11.62
N ARG A 185 12.11 11.93 10.37
CA ARG A 185 12.35 13.09 9.47
C ARG A 185 11.62 14.36 9.90
N ILE A 186 10.44 14.24 10.52
CA ILE A 186 9.70 15.37 11.07
C ILE A 186 10.41 15.87 12.36
N GLU A 187 10.69 14.97 13.30
CA GLU A 187 11.26 15.33 14.60
C GLU A 187 12.74 15.75 14.56
N VAL A 188 13.57 15.01 13.82
CA VAL A 188 15.03 15.23 13.76
C VAL A 188 15.42 16.06 12.53
N GLY A 189 14.77 15.81 11.39
CA GLY A 189 15.02 16.53 10.14
C GLY A 189 14.37 17.92 10.07
N GLY A 190 13.35 18.18 10.88
CA GLY A 190 12.62 19.45 10.89
C GLY A 190 11.66 19.63 9.71
N GLU A 191 11.28 18.55 9.01
CA GLU A 191 10.26 18.60 7.96
C GLU A 191 8.87 18.81 8.58
N PHE A 192 8.09 19.80 8.12
CA PHE A 192 6.72 20.02 8.64
C PHE A 192 5.73 18.92 8.27
N SER A 193 6.00 18.19 7.18
CA SER A 193 5.15 17.12 6.66
C SER A 193 5.90 16.18 5.74
N VAL A 194 5.64 14.88 5.86
CA VAL A 194 6.24 13.83 5.03
C VAL A 194 5.15 13.10 4.25
N ALA A 195 5.27 13.07 2.93
CA ALA A 195 4.45 12.21 2.08
C ALA A 195 5.04 10.79 1.99
N LEU A 196 4.20 9.78 2.17
CA LEU A 196 4.55 8.37 1.91
C LEU A 196 4.25 8.00 0.45
N ALA A 197 4.71 6.82 0.03
CA ALA A 197 4.35 6.25 -1.27
C ALA A 197 2.82 6.04 -1.39
N PRO A 198 2.26 6.07 -2.61
CA PRO A 198 0.89 5.63 -2.86
C PRO A 198 0.66 4.19 -2.40
N MET A 199 -0.48 3.94 -1.77
CA MET A 199 -0.82 2.67 -1.14
C MET A 199 -2.34 2.50 -1.09
N SER A 200 -2.83 1.28 -0.90
CA SER A 200 -4.27 0.95 -0.90
C SER A 200 -5.02 1.62 0.27
N SER A 201 -6.36 1.66 0.17
CA SER A 201 -7.21 2.21 1.22
C SER A 201 -7.11 1.47 2.57
N TYR A 202 -6.72 0.18 2.56
CA TYR A 202 -6.42 -0.58 3.78
C TYR A 202 -5.14 -0.07 4.42
N GLU A 203 -4.05 -0.02 3.65
CA GLU A 203 -2.74 0.40 4.14
C GLU A 203 -2.75 1.85 4.64
N ARG A 204 -3.46 2.76 3.96
CA ARG A 204 -3.63 4.15 4.44
C ARG A 204 -4.37 4.21 5.78
N LYS A 205 -5.29 3.29 6.07
CA LYS A 205 -5.99 3.19 7.36
C LYS A 205 -5.06 2.63 8.44
N VAL A 206 -4.32 1.56 8.15
CA VAL A 206 -3.29 1.02 9.05
C VAL A 206 -2.26 2.11 9.41
N VAL A 207 -1.72 2.81 8.40
CA VAL A 207 -0.78 3.93 8.61
C VAL A 207 -1.42 5.03 9.46
N HIS A 208 -2.66 5.43 9.19
CA HIS A 208 -3.35 6.44 10.01
C HIS A 208 -3.42 6.04 11.48
N ASP A 209 -3.73 4.78 11.78
CA ASP A 209 -3.84 4.27 13.14
C ASP A 209 -2.47 4.21 13.85
N ILE A 210 -1.41 3.78 13.15
CA ILE A 210 -0.03 3.80 13.67
C ILE A 210 0.45 5.24 13.93
N VAL A 211 0.15 6.17 13.02
CA VAL A 211 0.54 7.59 13.12
C VAL A 211 -0.19 8.28 14.28
N ALA A 212 -1.50 8.04 14.41
CA ALA A 212 -2.31 8.58 15.50
C ALA A 212 -1.86 8.05 16.87
N ALA A 213 -1.47 6.77 16.97
CA ALA A 213 -0.91 6.18 18.18
C ALA A 213 0.41 6.83 18.63
N ARG A 214 1.14 7.48 17.72
CA ARG A 214 2.37 8.25 18.00
C ARG A 214 2.11 9.74 18.27
N GLY A 215 0.86 10.20 18.25
CA GLY A 215 0.50 11.61 18.49
C GLY A 215 0.66 12.54 17.28
N PHE A 216 0.85 11.98 16.08
CA PHE A 216 0.94 12.74 14.83
C PHE A 216 -0.41 12.78 14.11
N SER A 217 -0.57 13.77 13.23
CA SER A 217 -1.73 13.82 12.32
C SER A 217 -1.39 13.20 10.98
N SER A 218 -2.39 12.63 10.30
CA SER A 218 -2.25 12.15 8.93
C SER A 218 -3.50 12.47 8.11
N ASN A 219 -3.31 12.75 6.83
CA ASN A 219 -4.38 12.93 5.86
C ASN A 219 -4.06 12.19 4.57
N SER A 220 -5.08 11.77 3.82
CA SER A 220 -4.90 11.10 2.55
C SER A 220 -5.10 12.07 1.38
N GLU A 221 -4.03 12.31 0.65
CA GLU A 221 -3.97 13.23 -0.49
C GLU A 221 -3.79 12.44 -1.80
N GLY A 222 -4.16 13.04 -2.94
CA GLY A 222 -4.18 12.38 -4.26
C GLY A 222 -5.43 11.54 -4.55
N GLU A 223 -5.52 11.00 -5.77
CA GLU A 223 -6.69 10.28 -6.30
C GLU A 223 -6.31 8.94 -6.94
N GLY A 224 -7.26 8.01 -6.97
CA GLY A 224 -7.09 6.69 -7.60
C GLY A 224 -5.85 5.95 -7.10
N ARG A 225 -4.96 5.58 -8.03
CA ARG A 225 -3.69 4.88 -7.78
C ARG A 225 -2.61 5.76 -7.14
N ASP A 226 -2.69 7.08 -7.35
CA ASP A 226 -1.68 8.05 -6.92
C ASP A 226 -2.00 8.59 -5.51
N ARG A 227 -3.05 8.04 -4.88
CA ARG A 227 -3.52 8.38 -3.55
C ARG A 227 -2.63 7.80 -2.46
N HIS A 228 -2.08 8.68 -1.65
CA HIS A 228 -1.09 8.37 -0.61
C HIS A 228 -1.53 8.96 0.75
N THR A 229 -0.69 8.78 1.77
CA THR A 229 -0.86 9.39 3.09
C THR A 229 0.26 10.38 3.34
N VAL A 230 -0.11 11.57 3.84
CA VAL A 230 0.82 12.61 4.29
C VAL A 230 0.74 12.70 5.80
N ILE A 231 1.87 12.53 6.47
CA ILE A 231 2.04 12.66 7.93
C ILE A 231 2.46 14.11 8.23
N LYS A 232 1.86 14.72 9.25
CA LYS A 232 2.12 16.11 9.66
C LYS A 232 2.21 16.17 11.18
N GLN A 233 3.04 17.07 11.70
CA GLN A 233 3.07 17.38 13.13
C GLN A 233 1.67 17.87 13.58
N SER A 234 1.27 17.54 14.82
CA SER A 234 -0.02 17.98 15.39
C SER A 234 0.04 19.39 15.98
#